data_AF-A0A1Y2MQX0-F1
#
_entry.id   AF-A0A1Y2MQX0-F1
#
_cell.length_a   1.000
_cell.length_b   1.000
_cell.length_c   1.000
_cell.angle_alpha   90.00
_cell.angle_beta   90.00
_cell.angle_gamma   90.00
#
_symmetry.space_group_name_H-M   'P 1'
#
loop_
_entity.id
_entity.type
_entity.pdbx_description
1 polymer ?
#
loop_
_entity_poly.entity_id
_entity_poly.type
_entity_poly.pdbx_seq_one_letter_code
_entity_poly.pdbx_strand_id
1 'polypeptide(L)'
;MDLLEDWALPALNRYVLLERPPEAQTPLLFLIGGRGARRDHALSYDGLVRLFQRAAARAGVREPWLTPHSLRHTHATRMTELGMRELTLMRRLGHAHPDSTKVYVRLTDHQVRDDYRTALEQGPQPETAR
;
A
#
# COMPACT_ATOMS: atom_id res chain seq x y z
N MET A 1 9.03 2.07 5.46
CA MET A 1 7.89 2.99 5.66
C MET A 1 6.64 2.23 6.10
N ASP A 2 6.26 1.10 5.48
CA ASP A 2 5.10 0.30 5.97
C ASP A 2 5.37 -0.46 7.30
N LEU A 3 6.64 -0.62 7.69
CA LEU A 3 7.03 -1.09 9.03
C LEU A 3 6.85 -0.02 10.13
N LEU A 4 6.37 1.19 9.77
CA LEU A 4 6.09 2.25 10.73
C LEU A 4 4.68 2.14 11.32
N GLU A 5 3.83 1.25 10.78
CA GLU A 5 2.53 0.98 11.39
C GLU A 5 2.73 0.01 12.56
N ASP A 6 2.23 0.38 13.74
CA ASP A 6 2.48 -0.30 15.03
C ASP A 6 2.08 -1.79 15.04
N TRP A 7 1.31 -2.24 14.06
CA TRP A 7 0.83 -3.61 13.94
C TRP A 7 1.63 -4.48 12.93
N ALA A 8 2.31 -3.87 11.95
CA ALA A 8 2.87 -4.61 10.83
C ALA A 8 4.10 -5.43 11.23
N LEU A 9 5.04 -4.82 11.96
CA LEU A 9 6.25 -5.51 12.41
C LEU A 9 5.94 -6.63 13.43
N PRO A 10 5.07 -6.43 14.44
CA PRO A 10 4.64 -7.53 15.31
C PRO A 10 3.97 -8.68 14.57
N ALA A 11 3.12 -8.39 13.58
CA ALA A 11 2.47 -9.43 12.78
C ALA A 11 3.47 -10.26 11.97
N LEU A 12 4.45 -9.59 11.33
CA LEU A 12 5.54 -10.27 10.61
C LEU A 12 6.41 -11.10 11.54
N ASN A 13 6.78 -10.56 12.69
CA ASN A 13 7.60 -11.28 13.67
C ASN A 13 6.87 -12.54 14.17
N ARG A 14 5.58 -12.43 14.48
CA ARG A 14 4.74 -13.57 14.84
C ARG A 14 4.72 -14.64 13.75
N TYR A 15 4.54 -14.25 12.50
CA TYR A 15 4.58 -15.17 11.38
C TYR A 15 5.93 -15.89 11.30
N VAL A 16 7.04 -15.15 11.34
CA VAL A 16 8.40 -15.71 11.23
C VAL A 16 8.71 -16.68 12.38
N LEU A 17 8.28 -16.36 13.60
CA LEU A 17 8.58 -17.17 14.79
C LEU A 17 7.67 -18.38 14.96
N LEU A 18 6.39 -18.29 14.56
CA LEU A 18 5.37 -19.28 14.93
C LEU A 18 4.78 -20.04 13.75
N GLU A 19 4.80 -19.48 12.54
CA GLU A 19 4.07 -20.01 11.39
C GLU A 19 4.98 -20.38 10.22
N ARG A 20 6.05 -19.60 9.99
CA ARG A 20 7.01 -19.86 8.93
C ARG A 20 7.77 -21.16 9.27
N PRO A 21 7.77 -22.14 8.36
CA PRO A 21 8.50 -23.37 8.59
C PRO A 21 10.00 -23.14 8.81
N PRO A 22 10.58 -23.63 9.92
CA PRO A 22 11.98 -23.36 10.25
C PRO A 22 12.94 -24.12 9.34
N GLU A 23 12.51 -25.25 8.75
CA GLU A 23 13.33 -26.07 7.85
C GLU A 23 13.36 -25.53 6.40
N ALA A 24 12.60 -24.47 6.10
CA ALA A 24 12.48 -23.94 4.75
C ALA A 24 13.79 -23.27 4.28
N GLN A 25 14.41 -23.87 3.26
CA GLN A 25 15.70 -23.45 2.67
C GLN A 25 15.56 -22.36 1.59
N THR A 26 14.55 -21.50 1.69
CA THR A 26 14.24 -20.45 0.70
C THR A 26 14.33 -19.06 1.30
N PRO A 27 14.84 -18.06 0.56
CA PRO A 27 14.86 -16.67 1.03
C PRO A 27 13.47 -16.01 0.99
N LEU A 28 12.46 -16.67 0.44
CA LEU A 28 11.11 -16.14 0.38
C LEU A 28 10.50 -16.06 1.79
N LEU A 29 9.86 -14.92 2.07
CA LEU A 29 9.27 -14.65 3.38
C LEU A 29 8.02 -15.50 3.60
N PHE A 30 7.02 -15.39 2.72
CA PHE A 30 5.73 -16.06 2.87
C PHE A 30 5.68 -17.41 2.17
N LEU A 31 5.53 -18.46 2.96
CA LEU A 31 5.43 -19.86 2.56
C LEU A 31 4.09 -20.45 2.94
N ILE A 32 3.72 -21.52 2.23
CA ILE A 32 2.56 -22.34 2.56
C ILE A 32 2.84 -23.07 3.88
N GLY A 33 2.07 -22.76 4.92
CA GLY A 33 2.12 -23.42 6.23
C GLY A 33 1.28 -24.69 6.32
N GLY A 34 1.21 -25.27 7.52
CA GLY A 34 0.41 -26.46 7.83
C GLY A 34 1.15 -27.79 7.56
N ARG A 35 0.38 -28.87 7.34
CA ARG A 35 0.89 -30.25 7.18
C ARG A 35 0.68 -30.84 5.78
N GLY A 36 0.35 -30.01 4.78
CA GLY A 36 0.06 -30.47 3.42
C GLY A 36 1.33 -30.74 2.61
N ALA A 37 1.19 -31.46 1.49
CA ALA A 37 2.32 -31.80 0.61
C ALA A 37 3.05 -30.59 0.00
N ARG A 38 2.41 -29.41 -0.02
CA ARG A 38 2.99 -28.15 -0.51
C ARG A 38 3.56 -27.28 0.61
N ARG A 39 3.71 -27.81 1.83
CA ARG A 39 4.38 -27.10 2.92
C ARG A 39 5.76 -26.62 2.43
N ASP A 40 6.20 -25.45 2.88
CA ASP A 40 7.51 -24.85 2.57
C ASP A 40 7.64 -24.28 1.15
N HIS A 41 6.66 -24.50 0.27
CA HIS A 41 6.61 -23.84 -1.03
C HIS A 41 6.22 -22.37 -0.88
N ALA A 42 6.65 -21.56 -1.86
CA ALA A 42 6.25 -20.17 -2.00
C ALA A 42 4.72 -20.01 -2.00
N LEU A 43 4.20 -19.03 -1.26
CA LEU A 43 2.80 -18.67 -1.34
C LEU A 43 2.50 -18.08 -2.72
N SER A 44 1.65 -18.77 -3.51
CA SER A 44 1.19 -18.24 -4.79
C SER A 44 0.15 -17.14 -4.61
N TYR A 45 -0.05 -16.32 -5.65
CA TYR A 45 -1.09 -15.30 -5.66
C TYR A 45 -2.49 -15.90 -5.44
N ASP A 46 -2.83 -17.01 -6.11
CA ASP A 46 -4.10 -17.70 -5.88
C ASP A 46 -4.24 -18.21 -4.43
N GLY A 47 -3.13 -18.65 -3.83
CA GLY A 47 -3.08 -19.04 -2.42
C GLY A 47 -3.37 -17.85 -1.50
N LEU A 48 -2.76 -16.70 -1.78
CA LEU A 48 -3.00 -15.44 -1.08
C LEU A 48 -4.46 -15.00 -1.20
N VAL A 49 -5.04 -15.00 -2.40
CA VAL A 49 -6.45 -14.65 -2.62
C VAL A 49 -7.36 -15.56 -1.79
N ARG A 50 -7.12 -16.88 -1.80
CA ARG A 50 -7.92 -17.82 -0.98
C ARG A 50 -7.76 -17.59 0.52
N LEU A 51 -6.55 -17.30 1.00
CA LEU A 51 -6.30 -16.96 2.40
C LEU A 51 -7.05 -15.68 2.79
N PHE A 52 -6.98 -14.67 1.94
CA PHE A 52 -7.69 -13.41 2.10
C PHE A 52 -9.20 -13.60 2.17
N GLN A 53 -9.80 -14.37 1.25
CA GLN A 53 -11.23 -14.65 1.27
C GLN A 53 -11.67 -15.36 2.56
N ARG A 54 -10.87 -16.30 3.05
CA ARG A 54 -11.13 -16.95 4.34
C ARG A 54 -11.07 -15.96 5.50
N ALA A 55 -10.08 -15.06 5.48
CA ALA A 55 -9.95 -14.03 6.50
C ALA A 55 -11.14 -13.06 6.50
N ALA A 56 -11.58 -12.60 5.32
CA ALA A 56 -12.76 -11.76 5.14
C ALA A 56 -14.02 -12.46 5.67
N ALA A 57 -14.24 -13.73 5.28
CA ALA A 57 -15.38 -14.51 5.75
C ALA A 57 -15.42 -14.66 7.28
N ARG A 58 -14.26 -14.88 7.94
CA ARG A 58 -14.16 -14.90 9.41
C ARG A 58 -14.46 -13.55 10.06
N ALA A 59 -14.16 -12.46 9.36
CA ALA A 59 -14.47 -11.10 9.80
C ALA A 59 -15.94 -10.71 9.52
N GLY A 60 -16.76 -11.60 8.94
CA GLY A 60 -18.15 -11.31 8.58
C GLY A 60 -18.32 -10.53 7.27
N VAL A 61 -17.24 -10.31 6.53
CA VAL A 61 -17.20 -9.58 5.26
C VAL A 61 -17.32 -10.59 4.12
N ARG A 62 -18.38 -10.50 3.31
CA ARG A 62 -18.77 -11.55 2.33
C ARG A 62 -18.96 -11.02 0.91
N GLU A 63 -18.46 -9.83 0.64
CA GLU A 63 -18.57 -9.14 -0.62
C GLU A 63 -17.79 -9.89 -1.71
N PRO A 64 -18.45 -10.35 -2.80
CA PRO A 64 -17.79 -11.14 -3.84
C PRO A 64 -16.66 -10.40 -4.57
N TRP A 65 -16.71 -9.07 -4.56
CA TRP A 65 -15.74 -8.19 -5.21
C TRP A 65 -14.54 -7.88 -4.32
N LEU A 66 -14.55 -8.28 -3.04
CA LEU A 66 -13.46 -8.02 -2.12
C LEU A 66 -12.25 -8.86 -2.53
N THR A 67 -11.12 -8.22 -2.82
CA THR A 67 -9.86 -8.89 -3.17
C THR A 67 -8.69 -8.22 -2.45
N PRO A 68 -7.47 -8.79 -2.49
CA PRO A 68 -6.29 -8.08 -1.99
C PRO A 68 -6.09 -6.70 -2.65
N HIS A 69 -6.56 -6.51 -3.89
CA HIS A 69 -6.51 -5.20 -4.56
C HIS A 69 -7.44 -4.16 -3.90
N SER A 70 -8.56 -4.60 -3.33
CA SER A 70 -9.48 -3.74 -2.57
C SER A 70 -8.77 -3.12 -1.36
N LEU A 71 -7.91 -3.86 -0.65
CA LEU A 71 -7.10 -3.31 0.45
C LEU A 71 -6.17 -2.20 -0.03
N ARG A 72 -5.55 -2.38 -1.20
CA ARG A 72 -4.67 -1.37 -1.80
C ARG A 72 -5.43 -0.10 -2.17
N HIS A 73 -6.65 -0.23 -2.70
CA HIS A 73 -7.52 0.91 -2.95
C HIS A 73 -7.92 1.63 -1.66
N THR A 74 -8.38 0.90 -0.64
CA THR A 74 -8.72 1.49 0.66
C THR A 74 -7.54 2.23 1.26
N HIS A 75 -6.34 1.65 1.17
CA HIS A 75 -5.10 2.33 1.60
C HIS A 75 -4.86 3.62 0.82
N ALA A 76 -4.94 3.57 -0.51
CA ALA A 76 -4.74 4.74 -1.36
C ALA A 76 -5.73 5.87 -1.03
N THR A 77 -7.03 5.56 -0.97
CA THR A 77 -8.08 6.50 -0.61
C THR A 77 -7.82 7.12 0.76
N ARG A 78 -7.54 6.30 1.77
CA ARG A 78 -7.30 6.79 3.13
C ARG A 78 -6.08 7.70 3.22
N MET A 79 -4.99 7.36 2.54
CA MET A 79 -3.80 8.20 2.53
C MET A 79 -4.03 9.53 1.81
N THR A 80 -4.82 9.53 0.73
CA THR A 80 -5.24 10.76 0.05
C THR A 80 -6.12 11.63 0.96
N GLU A 81 -7.10 11.04 1.65
CA GLU A 81 -7.96 11.74 2.62
C GLU A 81 -7.17 12.35 3.78
N LEU A 82 -6.09 11.68 4.20
CA LEU A 82 -5.14 12.18 5.22
C LEU A 82 -4.15 13.22 4.67
N GLY A 83 -4.31 13.67 3.42
CA GLY A 83 -3.50 14.74 2.82
C GLY A 83 -2.14 14.29 2.27
N MET A 84 -1.91 12.99 2.06
CA MET A 84 -0.69 12.53 1.40
C MET A 84 -0.68 13.01 -0.06
N ARG A 85 0.38 13.72 -0.44
CA ARG A 85 0.59 14.17 -1.82
C ARG A 85 0.59 12.98 -2.77
N GLU A 86 -0.09 13.12 -3.91
CA GLU A 86 -0.29 12.06 -4.90
C GLU A 86 1.01 11.41 -5.37
N LEU A 87 2.03 12.19 -5.71
CA LEU A 87 3.34 11.67 -6.12
C LEU A 87 4.02 10.84 -5.01
N THR A 88 3.79 11.20 -3.74
CA THR A 88 4.30 10.44 -2.59
C THR A 88 3.53 9.12 -2.42
N LEU A 89 2.21 9.15 -2.62
CA LEU A 89 1.36 7.96 -2.58
C LEU A 89 1.69 6.98 -3.70
N MET A 90 1.93 7.47 -4.93
CA MET A 90 2.35 6.64 -6.06
C MET A 90 3.68 5.93 -5.81
N ARG A 91 4.66 6.66 -5.24
CA ARG A 91 5.95 6.10 -4.81
C ARG A 91 5.74 5.02 -3.73
N ARG A 92 4.86 5.27 -2.76
CA ARG A 92 4.51 4.31 -1.69
C ARG A 92 3.85 3.04 -2.23
N LEU A 93 2.94 3.18 -3.19
CA LEU A 93 2.24 2.06 -3.80
C LEU A 93 3.15 1.24 -4.73
N GLY A 94 4.27 1.79 -5.21
CA GLY A 94 5.28 1.02 -5.96
C GLY A 94 5.03 0.95 -7.47
N HIS A 95 4.51 2.02 -8.08
CA HIS A 95 4.44 2.12 -9.55
C HIS A 95 5.84 2.38 -10.14
N ALA A 96 6.47 1.30 -10.60
CA ALA A 96 7.50 1.29 -11.64
C ALA A 96 6.89 1.01 -13.04
N HIS A 97 5.61 1.31 -13.27
CA HIS A 97 5.02 1.31 -14.63
C HIS A 97 4.17 2.59 -14.89
N PRO A 98 4.59 3.45 -15.84
CA PRO A 98 4.09 4.82 -16.05
C PRO A 98 3.02 4.98 -17.16
N ASP A 99 2.09 4.06 -17.36
CA ASP A 99 1.11 4.18 -18.47
C ASP A 99 -0.10 5.10 -18.21
N SER A 100 -0.06 5.92 -17.16
CA SER A 100 -1.11 6.94 -16.92
C SER A 100 -0.56 8.29 -16.45
N THR A 101 0.71 8.57 -16.73
CA THR A 101 1.37 9.84 -16.38
C THR A 101 0.67 11.08 -16.96
N LYS A 102 -0.17 10.93 -18.00
CA LYS A 102 -0.90 12.04 -18.63
C LYS A 102 -2.29 12.33 -18.06
N VAL A 103 -2.85 11.49 -17.18
CA VAL A 103 -4.26 11.61 -16.73
C VAL A 103 -4.41 12.16 -15.31
N TYR A 104 -3.32 12.22 -14.53
CA TYR A 104 -3.41 12.48 -13.09
C TYR A 104 -2.96 13.88 -12.64
N VAL A 105 -2.82 14.84 -13.56
CA VAL A 105 -3.00 16.26 -13.18
C VAL A 105 -4.50 16.53 -13.05
N ARG A 106 -5.15 15.81 -12.13
CA ARG A 106 -6.47 16.18 -11.63
C ARG A 106 -6.36 16.41 -10.13
N LEU A 107 -5.44 17.32 -9.81
CA LEU A 107 -5.45 18.06 -8.58
C LEU A 107 -6.88 18.59 -8.39
N THR A 108 -7.48 18.33 -7.23
CA THR A 108 -8.75 18.98 -6.90
C THR A 108 -8.55 20.49 -6.95
N ASP A 109 -9.47 21.24 -7.55
CA ASP A 109 -9.31 22.69 -7.80
C ASP A 109 -8.91 23.48 -6.54
N HIS A 110 -9.28 23.00 -5.35
CA HIS A 110 -8.89 23.60 -4.08
C HIS A 110 -7.39 23.46 -3.78
N GLN A 111 -6.82 22.26 -3.95
CA GLN A 111 -5.39 22.00 -3.71
C GLN A 111 -4.51 22.73 -4.72
N VAL A 112 -4.93 22.79 -6.00
CA VAL A 112 -4.24 23.63 -7.01
C VAL A 112 -4.19 25.07 -6.56
N ARG A 113 -5.33 25.60 -6.09
CA ARG A 113 -5.46 27.01 -5.70
C ARG A 113 -4.59 27.35 -4.51
N ASP A 114 -4.55 26.49 -3.50
CA ASP A 114 -3.76 26.74 -2.29
C ASP A 114 -2.25 26.61 -2.56
N ASP A 115 -1.84 25.61 -3.34
CA ASP A 115 -0.43 25.45 -3.76
C ASP A 115 0.01 26.61 -4.66
N TYR A 116 -0.86 27.05 -5.57
CA TYR A 116 -0.61 28.21 -6.44
C TYR A 116 -0.50 29.50 -5.63
N ARG A 117 -1.40 29.73 -4.65
CA ARG A 117 -1.33 30.89 -3.75
C ARG A 117 -0.05 30.87 -2.93
N THR A 118 0.31 29.73 -2.36
CA THR A 118 1.53 29.55 -1.58
C THR A 118 2.78 29.83 -2.43
N ALA A 119 2.80 29.36 -3.68
CA ALA A 119 3.91 29.61 -4.60
C ALA A 119 4.03 31.11 -4.98
N LEU A 120 2.91 31.81 -5.14
CA LEU A 120 2.91 33.26 -5.38
C LEU A 120 3.36 34.06 -4.16
N GLU A 121 3.01 33.62 -2.95
CA GLU A 121 3.44 34.25 -1.69
C GLU A 121 4.93 34.02 -1.39
N GLN A 122 5.53 32.96 -1.93
CA GLN A 122 6.96 32.64 -1.79
C GLN A 122 7.82 33.07 -2.99
N GLY A 123 7.23 33.71 -4.00
CA GLY A 123 7.98 34.27 -5.14
C GLY A 123 8.83 35.48 -4.73
N PRO A 124 9.95 35.75 -5.44
CA PRO A 124 10.83 36.87 -5.09
C PRO A 124 10.04 38.18 -5.12
N GLN A 125 10.08 38.91 -4.01
CA GLN A 125 9.57 40.29 -3.94
C GLN A 125 10.30 41.11 -5.01
N PRO A 126 9.60 41.89 -5.84
CA PRO A 126 10.27 42.77 -6.79
C PRO A 126 11.18 43.70 -5.99
N GLU A 127 12.48 43.67 -6.26
CA GLU A 127 13.41 44.65 -5.72
C GLU A 127 12.88 46.03 -6.08
N THR A 128 12.46 46.78 -5.06
CA THR A 128 12.18 48.20 -5.17
C THR A 128 13.50 48.90 -5.46
N ALA A 129 13.83 49.03 -6.75
CA ALA A 129 14.91 49.87 -7.20
C ALA A 129 14.43 51.33 -7.22
N ARG A 130 15.15 52.12 -6.43
CA ARG A 130 14.97 53.54 -6.13
C ARG A 130 15.59 54.43 -7.20
#